data_AF-A0A840U6E8-F1
#
_entry.id   AF-A0A840U6E8-F1
#
_cell.length_a   1.000
_cell.length_b   1.000
_cell.length_c   1.000
_cell.angle_alpha   90.00
_cell.angle_beta   90.00
_cell.angle_gamma   90.00
#
_symmetry.space_group_name_H-M   'P 1'
#
loop_
_entity.id
_entity.type
_entity.pdbx_description
1 polymer ?
#
loop_
_entity_poly.entity_id
_entity_poly.type
_entity_poly.pdbx_seq_one_letter_code
_entity_poly.pdbx_strand_id
1 'polypeptide(L)'
;MDNYLRKILNGVPINYEAFLKRLPKRFRNRQRDIFTACKVSANRWVVTIDDESAFADLLHLAEAPVDRVDAAKKGNSHRQGTGVSFVLAYHRRLRSPRPDVVVITGESVDIGFQPASRVLVVENEQNFYRYVQTLTYVSRMLGQHLNLTDCDVVFGAGNRITRGVVLDWLAGYQEVLCAFDYDAGGLQMFSTISARLGESAHFVQPDDWSPWLESFLRVPDSTDRYVTALRLADSLGFVNLAKAFRSTGKFMEQEVLLAN
;
A
#
# COMPACT_ATOMS: atom_id res chain seq x y z
N MET A 1 -6.67 24.49 -5.88
CA MET A 1 -6.96 25.40 -7.01
C MET A 1 -8.24 26.17 -6.69
N ASP A 2 -9.21 25.47 -6.12
CA ASP A 2 -10.56 25.84 -5.70
C ASP A 2 -10.64 27.13 -4.88
N ASN A 3 -9.73 27.33 -3.92
CA ASN A 3 -9.70 28.56 -3.12
C ASN A 3 -9.43 29.82 -3.98
N TYR A 4 -8.60 29.71 -5.02
CA TYR A 4 -8.41 30.82 -5.95
C TYR A 4 -9.65 31.04 -6.82
N LEU A 5 -10.28 29.97 -7.33
CA LEU A 5 -11.47 30.07 -8.18
C LEU A 5 -12.67 30.67 -7.44
N ARG A 6 -12.89 30.27 -6.18
CA ARG A 6 -13.92 30.87 -5.32
C ARG A 6 -13.66 32.35 -5.04
N LYS A 7 -12.40 32.75 -4.87
CA LYS A 7 -12.04 34.16 -4.67
C LYS A 7 -12.29 34.98 -5.94
N ILE A 8 -11.99 34.44 -7.11
CA ILE A 8 -12.29 35.07 -8.41
C ILE A 8 -13.80 35.25 -8.59
N LEU A 9 -14.59 34.19 -8.33
CA LEU A 9 -16.06 34.25 -8.34
C LEU A 9 -16.65 35.33 -7.42
N ASN A 10 -16.05 35.51 -6.25
CA ASN A 10 -16.50 36.49 -5.25
C ASN A 10 -15.88 37.89 -5.43
N GLY A 11 -15.12 38.14 -6.52
CA GLY A 11 -14.46 39.43 -6.76
C GLY A 11 -13.36 39.77 -5.75
N VAL A 12 -12.86 38.80 -5.00
CA VAL A 12 -11.85 38.99 -3.95
C VAL A 12 -10.46 39.05 -4.58
N PRO A 13 -9.61 40.04 -4.23
CA PRO A 13 -8.25 40.12 -4.75
C PRO A 13 -7.41 38.87 -4.45
N ILE A 14 -6.72 38.35 -5.46
CA ILE A 14 -5.83 37.18 -5.37
C ILE A 14 -4.39 37.51 -5.76
N ASN A 15 -3.46 36.63 -5.37
CA ASN A 15 -2.12 36.62 -5.95
C ASN A 15 -2.17 35.99 -7.34
N TYR A 16 -2.19 36.84 -8.36
CA TYR A 16 -2.37 36.41 -9.75
C TYR A 16 -1.22 35.53 -10.25
N GLU A 17 0.03 35.87 -9.96
CA GLU A 17 1.18 35.06 -10.38
C GLU A 17 1.16 33.65 -9.75
N ALA A 18 0.80 33.55 -8.47
CA ALA A 18 0.65 32.26 -7.79
C ALA A 18 -0.51 31.45 -8.36
N PHE A 19 -1.59 32.12 -8.79
CA PHE A 19 -2.72 31.49 -9.47
C PHE A 19 -2.33 30.95 -10.86
N LEU A 20 -1.65 31.75 -11.69
CA LEU A 20 -1.13 31.32 -12.99
C LEU A 20 -0.20 30.12 -12.90
N LYS A 21 0.65 30.08 -11.86
CA LYS A 21 1.52 28.93 -11.56
C LYS A 21 0.76 27.64 -11.28
N ARG A 22 -0.48 27.73 -10.81
CA ARG A 22 -1.34 26.57 -10.51
C ARG A 22 -2.25 26.18 -11.67
N LEU A 23 -2.53 27.07 -12.61
CA LEU A 23 -3.36 26.79 -13.80
C LEU A 23 -2.79 25.65 -14.67
N PRO A 24 -3.63 24.70 -15.15
CA PRO A 24 -3.20 23.68 -16.11
C PRO A 24 -2.70 24.32 -17.41
N LYS A 25 -1.71 23.70 -18.07
CA LYS A 25 -1.02 24.27 -19.25
C LYS A 25 -1.98 24.77 -20.34
N ARG A 26 -3.05 24.02 -20.62
CA ARG A 26 -4.06 24.38 -21.65
C ARG A 26 -4.79 25.70 -21.35
N PHE A 27 -5.06 25.99 -20.06
CA PHE A 27 -5.71 27.22 -19.63
C PHE A 27 -4.70 28.35 -19.40
N ARG A 28 -3.46 28.03 -18.99
CA ARG A 28 -2.38 29.03 -18.88
C ARG A 28 -2.06 29.67 -20.24
N ASN A 29 -2.02 28.87 -21.30
CA ASN A 29 -1.72 29.38 -22.65
C ASN A 29 -2.81 30.33 -23.19
N ARG A 30 -4.04 30.17 -22.71
CA ARG A 30 -5.20 31.00 -23.08
C ARG A 30 -5.64 31.96 -21.95
N GLN A 31 -4.78 32.21 -20.97
CA GLN A 31 -5.16 32.94 -19.75
C GLN A 31 -5.70 34.36 -20.04
N ARG A 32 -5.23 35.01 -21.11
CA ARG A 32 -5.65 36.36 -21.52
C ARG A 32 -7.00 36.37 -22.23
N ASP A 33 -7.46 35.21 -22.70
CA ASP A 33 -8.77 35.05 -23.34
C ASP A 33 -9.84 34.66 -22.31
N ILE A 34 -9.42 34.21 -21.13
CA ILE A 34 -10.28 33.67 -20.07
C ILE A 34 -10.42 34.67 -18.91
N PHE A 35 -9.36 35.42 -18.61
CA PHE A 35 -9.28 36.29 -17.46
C PHE A 35 -8.74 37.68 -17.80
N THR A 36 -9.37 38.69 -17.22
CA THR A 36 -8.82 40.04 -17.13
C THR A 36 -8.39 40.33 -15.69
N ALA A 37 -7.15 40.79 -15.50
CA ALA A 37 -6.58 41.03 -14.18
C ALA A 37 -6.24 42.52 -13.97
N CYS A 38 -6.88 43.14 -12.98
CA CYS A 38 -6.65 44.52 -12.58
C CYS A 38 -5.85 44.57 -11.27
N LYS A 39 -4.69 45.22 -11.29
CA LYS A 39 -3.83 45.35 -10.11
C LYS A 39 -4.45 46.31 -9.10
N VAL A 40 -4.62 45.85 -7.86
CA VAL A 40 -5.15 46.67 -6.75
C VAL A 40 -4.02 47.10 -5.81
N SER A 41 -3.10 46.19 -5.50
CA SER A 41 -1.91 46.51 -4.69
C SER A 41 -0.80 45.48 -4.92
N ALA A 42 0.33 45.60 -4.19
CA ALA A 42 1.44 44.66 -4.32
C ALA A 42 0.95 43.22 -4.13
N ASN A 43 1.20 42.36 -5.14
CA ASN A 43 0.77 40.96 -5.19
C ASN A 43 -0.75 40.71 -5.05
N ARG A 44 -1.59 41.73 -5.27
CA ARG A 44 -3.07 41.61 -5.21
C ARG A 44 -3.73 42.15 -6.47
N TRP A 45 -4.50 41.27 -7.10
CA TRP A 45 -5.19 41.52 -8.35
C TRP A 45 -6.64 41.09 -8.23
N VAL A 46 -7.56 41.94 -8.67
CA VAL A 46 -8.94 41.53 -8.93
C VAL A 46 -8.95 40.91 -10.32
N VAL A 47 -9.52 39.72 -10.43
CA VAL A 47 -9.58 38.97 -11.69
C VAL A 47 -11.04 38.82 -12.07
N THR A 48 -11.40 39.28 -13.27
CA THR A 48 -12.72 39.10 -13.88
C THR A 48 -12.67 37.96 -14.88
N ILE A 49 -13.82 37.34 -15.09
CA ILE A 49 -13.98 36.19 -15.99
C ILE A 49 -14.53 36.71 -17.31
N ASP A 50 -13.80 36.51 -18.40
CA ASP A 50 -14.21 36.96 -19.74
C ASP A 50 -14.78 35.80 -20.58
N ASP A 51 -14.32 34.56 -20.34
CA ASP A 51 -14.86 33.33 -20.94
C ASP A 51 -15.46 32.44 -19.84
N GLU A 52 -16.77 32.57 -19.63
CA GLU A 52 -17.51 31.81 -18.62
C GLU A 52 -17.50 30.29 -18.89
N SER A 53 -17.46 29.87 -20.15
CA SER A 53 -17.42 28.45 -20.52
C SER A 53 -16.08 27.82 -20.16
N ALA A 54 -14.97 28.48 -20.50
CA ALA A 54 -13.65 28.01 -20.13
C ALA A 54 -13.43 28.05 -18.60
N PHE A 55 -14.05 29.00 -17.91
CA PHE A 55 -14.03 29.06 -16.45
C PHE A 55 -14.85 27.92 -15.81
N ALA A 56 -16.02 27.58 -16.36
CA ALA A 56 -16.81 26.43 -15.91
C ALA A 56 -16.05 25.11 -16.08
N ASP A 57 -15.36 24.92 -17.21
CA ASP A 57 -14.49 23.76 -17.44
C ASP A 57 -13.34 23.69 -16.41
N LEU A 58 -12.79 24.85 -16.06
CA LEU A 58 -11.73 24.96 -15.06
C LEU A 58 -12.25 24.64 -13.65
N LEU A 59 -13.46 25.08 -13.32
CA LEU A 59 -14.14 24.78 -12.05
C LEU A 59 -14.43 23.28 -11.94
N HIS A 60 -14.94 22.67 -13.01
CA HIS A 60 -15.19 21.24 -13.09
C HIS A 60 -13.90 20.40 -12.95
N LEU A 61 -12.75 20.88 -13.45
CA LEU A 61 -11.46 20.23 -13.22
C LEU A 61 -10.93 20.39 -11.79
N ALA A 62 -11.29 21.49 -11.13
CA ALA A 62 -10.86 21.78 -9.77
C ALA A 62 -11.69 21.00 -8.74
N GLU A 63 -12.96 20.68 -9.05
CA GLU A 63 -13.82 19.85 -8.21
C GLU A 63 -13.21 18.47 -7.92
N ALA A 64 -13.30 18.06 -6.65
CA ALA A 64 -12.87 16.75 -6.19
C ALA A 64 -13.60 15.66 -6.99
N PRO A 65 -12.88 14.72 -7.63
CA PRO A 65 -13.51 13.68 -8.42
C PRO A 65 -14.36 12.75 -7.54
N VAL A 66 -15.58 12.46 -8.00
CA VAL A 66 -16.56 11.65 -7.25
C VAL A 66 -16.22 10.17 -7.30
N ASP A 67 -15.62 9.70 -8.39
CA ASP A 67 -15.14 8.32 -8.55
C ASP A 67 -13.84 8.27 -9.39
N ARG A 68 -13.26 7.08 -9.56
CA ARG A 68 -12.01 6.92 -10.32
C ARG A 68 -12.19 7.11 -11.83
N VAL A 69 -13.38 6.89 -12.38
CA VAL A 69 -13.69 7.12 -13.80
C VAL A 69 -13.72 8.63 -14.06
N ASP A 70 -14.30 9.40 -13.16
CA ASP A 70 -14.27 10.85 -13.12
C ASP A 70 -12.85 11.37 -12.84
N ALA A 71 -12.11 10.73 -11.93
CA ALA A 71 -10.69 11.04 -11.71
C ALA A 71 -9.83 10.74 -12.96
N ALA A 72 -10.11 9.67 -13.70
CA ALA A 72 -9.43 9.35 -14.96
C ALA A 72 -9.76 10.38 -16.05
N LYS A 73 -11.03 10.77 -16.19
CA LYS A 73 -11.46 11.87 -17.06
C LYS A 73 -10.81 13.21 -16.68
N LYS A 74 -10.53 13.42 -15.39
CA LYS A 74 -9.85 14.60 -14.83
C LYS A 74 -8.31 14.45 -14.72
N GLY A 75 -7.72 13.38 -15.26
CA GLY A 75 -6.26 13.15 -15.29
C GLY A 75 -5.61 12.84 -13.93
N ASN A 76 -6.39 12.44 -12.93
CA ASN A 76 -6.02 12.23 -11.53
C ASN A 76 -6.36 10.82 -10.99
N SER A 77 -6.45 9.80 -11.86
CA SER A 77 -6.85 8.43 -11.50
C SER A 77 -5.94 7.69 -10.50
N HIS A 78 -4.76 8.24 -10.20
CA HIS A 78 -3.81 7.71 -9.22
C HIS A 78 -4.16 8.04 -7.77
N ARG A 79 -5.08 8.99 -7.51
CA ARG A 79 -5.48 9.41 -6.15
C ARG A 79 -6.75 8.73 -5.61
N GLN A 80 -7.49 8.02 -6.46
CA GLN A 80 -8.68 7.27 -6.08
C GLN A 80 -8.34 5.77 -6.04
N GLY A 81 -8.51 5.12 -4.89
CA GLY A 81 -8.32 3.68 -4.74
C GLY A 81 -9.21 2.90 -5.71
N THR A 82 -8.76 1.73 -6.17
CA THR A 82 -9.66 0.82 -6.88
C THR A 82 -10.75 0.39 -5.91
N GLY A 83 -12.02 0.68 -6.21
CA GLY A 83 -13.16 0.19 -5.42
C GLY A 83 -13.29 -1.34 -5.40
N VAL A 84 -12.38 -2.05 -6.07
CA VAL A 84 -12.25 -3.50 -6.12
C VAL A 84 -10.81 -3.89 -5.81
N SER A 85 -10.60 -4.93 -5.00
CA SER A 85 -9.32 -5.61 -4.80
C SER A 85 -9.49 -7.11 -5.04
N PHE A 86 -8.46 -7.71 -5.64
CA PHE A 86 -8.41 -9.15 -5.90
C PHE A 86 -7.27 -9.74 -5.08
N VAL A 87 -7.55 -10.79 -4.32
CA VAL A 87 -6.55 -11.53 -3.54
C VAL A 87 -6.57 -12.98 -3.99
N LEU A 88 -5.40 -13.53 -4.32
CA LEU A 88 -5.26 -14.95 -4.65
C LEU A 88 -5.10 -15.75 -3.36
N ALA A 89 -5.77 -16.90 -3.25
CA ALA A 89 -5.77 -17.71 -2.04
C ALA A 89 -5.69 -19.22 -2.33
N TYR A 90 -4.88 -19.93 -1.53
CA TYR A 90 -4.96 -21.37 -1.33
C TYR A 90 -5.68 -21.69 -0.02
N HIS A 91 -6.59 -22.66 -0.05
CA HIS A 91 -7.43 -23.04 1.08
C HIS A 91 -7.77 -24.55 1.03
N ARG A 92 -8.24 -25.14 2.13
CA ARG A 92 -8.49 -26.60 2.24
C ARG A 92 -9.39 -27.23 1.17
N ARG A 93 -10.27 -26.47 0.52
CA ARG A 93 -11.25 -27.02 -0.43
C ARG A 93 -10.74 -27.02 -1.88
N LEU A 94 -9.52 -26.53 -2.13
CA LEU A 94 -8.95 -26.54 -3.47
C LEU A 94 -8.78 -27.96 -4.00
N ARG A 95 -9.15 -28.13 -5.26
CA ARG A 95 -9.03 -29.39 -6.01
C ARG A 95 -8.04 -29.29 -7.17
N SER A 96 -7.43 -28.12 -7.33
CA SER A 96 -6.58 -27.73 -8.46
C SER A 96 -5.33 -27.03 -7.92
N PRO A 97 -4.19 -27.10 -8.63
CA PRO A 97 -3.00 -26.31 -8.31
C PRO A 97 -3.18 -24.80 -8.57
N ARG A 98 -4.30 -24.38 -9.18
CA ARG A 98 -4.61 -22.96 -9.38
C ARG A 98 -5.19 -22.37 -8.08
N PRO A 99 -4.72 -21.21 -7.60
CA PRO A 99 -5.35 -20.53 -6.47
C PRO A 99 -6.75 -20.04 -6.84
N ASP A 100 -7.62 -19.94 -5.83
CA ASP A 100 -8.91 -19.27 -5.96
C ASP A 100 -8.73 -17.75 -5.75
N VAL A 101 -9.78 -16.99 -6.08
CA VAL A 101 -9.75 -15.52 -6.02
C VAL A 101 -10.79 -15.04 -5.02
N VAL A 102 -10.38 -14.14 -4.14
CA VAL A 102 -11.25 -13.34 -3.28
C VAL A 102 -11.44 -11.98 -3.95
N VAL A 103 -12.68 -11.59 -4.19
CA VAL A 103 -13.03 -10.29 -4.78
C VAL A 103 -13.63 -9.41 -3.70
N ILE A 104 -12.94 -8.32 -3.36
CA ILE A 104 -13.34 -7.39 -2.30
C ILE A 104 -13.79 -6.09 -2.94
N THR A 105 -15.05 -5.70 -2.75
CA THR A 105 -15.65 -4.49 -3.31
C THR A 105 -16.32 -3.65 -2.23
N GLY A 106 -15.65 -2.59 -1.77
CA GLY A 106 -16.17 -1.76 -0.67
C GLY A 106 -16.49 -2.60 0.57
N GLU A 107 -17.79 -2.81 0.82
CA GLU A 107 -18.32 -3.57 1.97
C GLU A 107 -18.61 -5.05 1.69
N SER A 108 -18.56 -5.51 0.43
CA SER A 108 -18.84 -6.90 0.08
C SER A 108 -17.58 -7.68 -0.27
N VAL A 109 -17.55 -8.95 0.16
CA VAL A 109 -16.50 -9.91 -0.16
C VAL A 109 -17.14 -11.09 -0.87
N ASP A 110 -16.78 -11.32 -2.13
CA ASP A 110 -17.12 -12.52 -2.88
C ASP A 110 -15.99 -13.54 -2.74
N ILE A 111 -16.32 -14.67 -2.10
CA ILE A 111 -15.38 -15.72 -1.74
C ILE A 111 -16.06 -17.08 -1.87
N GLY A 112 -15.46 -17.98 -2.66
CA GLY A 112 -16.00 -19.33 -2.93
C GLY A 112 -15.74 -20.36 -1.82
N PHE A 113 -15.12 -19.93 -0.71
CA PHE A 113 -14.73 -20.79 0.39
C PHE A 113 -14.95 -20.11 1.74
N GLN A 114 -14.99 -20.93 2.79
CA GLN A 114 -15.01 -20.41 4.16
C GLN A 114 -13.56 -20.20 4.61
N PRO A 115 -13.18 -18.98 5.05
CA PRO A 115 -11.87 -18.71 5.61
C PRO A 115 -11.51 -19.67 6.75
N ALA A 116 -10.24 -20.05 6.83
CA ALA A 116 -9.68 -20.79 7.95
C ALA A 116 -9.52 -19.87 9.18
N SER A 117 -9.07 -20.45 10.31
CA SER A 117 -8.76 -19.66 11.52
C SER A 117 -7.57 -18.73 11.32
N ARG A 118 -6.56 -19.18 10.56
CA ARG A 118 -5.32 -18.43 10.31
C ARG A 118 -5.15 -18.16 8.82
N VAL A 119 -4.35 -17.16 8.49
CA VAL A 119 -3.90 -16.90 7.13
C VAL A 119 -2.42 -16.60 7.11
N LEU A 120 -1.71 -17.20 6.16
CA LEU A 120 -0.32 -16.90 5.83
C LEU A 120 -0.28 -15.98 4.60
N VAL A 121 0.14 -14.74 4.80
CA VAL A 121 0.40 -13.77 3.74
C VAL A 121 1.81 -13.98 3.22
N VAL A 122 1.93 -14.28 1.92
CA VAL A 122 3.20 -14.51 1.23
C VAL A 122 3.40 -13.42 0.17
N GLU A 123 4.49 -12.67 0.26
CA GLU A 123 4.78 -11.57 -0.67
C GLU A 123 5.30 -12.05 -2.03
N ASN A 124 6.18 -13.05 -2.04
CA ASN A 124 6.89 -13.51 -3.21
C ASN A 124 6.06 -14.50 -4.05
N GLU A 125 6.02 -14.28 -5.37
CA GLU A 125 5.26 -15.12 -6.30
C GLU A 125 5.72 -16.59 -6.30
N GLN A 126 7.04 -16.81 -6.24
CA GLN A 126 7.62 -18.15 -6.28
C GLN A 126 7.31 -18.92 -5.00
N ASN A 127 7.40 -18.26 -3.83
CA ASN A 127 6.99 -18.82 -2.54
C ASN A 127 5.50 -19.09 -2.46
N PHE A 128 4.68 -18.17 -2.97
CA PHE A 128 3.23 -18.32 -3.02
C PHE A 128 2.83 -19.50 -3.92
N TYR A 129 3.43 -19.62 -5.10
CA TYR A 129 3.20 -20.77 -5.98
C TYR A 129 3.62 -22.09 -5.30
N ARG A 130 4.72 -22.07 -4.55
CA ARG A 130 5.23 -23.21 -3.76
C ARG A 130 4.70 -23.21 -2.32
N TYR A 131 3.42 -22.91 -2.14
CA TYR A 131 2.82 -22.70 -0.80
C TYR A 131 3.02 -23.90 0.15
N VAL A 132 3.05 -25.14 -0.34
CA VAL A 132 3.29 -26.33 0.51
C VAL A 132 4.69 -26.30 1.15
N GLN A 133 5.71 -25.95 0.36
CA GLN A 133 7.09 -25.81 0.83
C GLN A 133 7.19 -24.61 1.78
N THR A 134 6.57 -23.50 1.42
CA THR A 134 6.50 -22.29 2.26
C THR A 134 5.84 -22.60 3.62
N LEU A 135 4.69 -23.26 3.64
CA LEU A 135 4.02 -23.69 4.89
C LEU A 135 4.93 -24.59 5.74
N THR A 136 5.63 -25.53 5.11
CA THR A 136 6.57 -26.42 5.80
C THR A 136 7.71 -25.64 6.46
N TYR A 137 8.29 -24.68 5.75
CA TYR A 137 9.37 -23.86 6.28
C TYR A 137 8.89 -22.91 7.38
N VAL A 138 7.78 -22.21 7.16
CA VAL A 138 7.16 -21.34 8.17
C VAL A 138 6.81 -22.15 9.42
N SER A 139 6.34 -23.39 9.25
CA SER A 139 6.08 -24.29 10.38
C SER A 139 7.31 -24.57 11.23
N ARG A 140 8.48 -24.74 10.58
CA ARG A 140 9.76 -24.95 11.27
C ARG A 140 10.22 -23.69 11.99
N MET A 141 10.09 -22.51 11.36
CA MET A 141 10.44 -21.24 12.00
C MET A 141 9.59 -20.97 13.24
N LEU A 142 8.28 -21.17 13.14
CA LEU A 142 7.35 -20.91 14.24
C LEU A 142 7.31 -22.03 15.29
N GLY A 143 7.94 -23.19 15.03
CA GLY A 143 7.80 -24.38 15.88
C GLY A 143 6.37 -24.93 15.94
N GLN A 144 5.53 -24.60 14.95
CA GLN A 144 4.11 -24.95 14.90
C GLN A 144 3.74 -25.50 13.53
N HIS A 145 3.02 -26.62 13.48
CA HIS A 145 2.60 -27.21 12.21
C HIS A 145 1.45 -26.40 11.56
N LEU A 146 1.69 -25.86 10.37
CA LEU A 146 0.70 -25.15 9.55
C LEU A 146 0.35 -25.95 8.31
N ASN A 147 -0.95 -26.01 7.99
CA ASN A 147 -1.42 -26.60 6.75
C ASN A 147 -2.77 -25.99 6.34
N LEU A 148 -3.27 -26.33 5.15
CA LEU A 148 -4.49 -25.71 4.62
C LEU A 148 -5.76 -26.00 5.44
N THR A 149 -5.76 -26.98 6.35
CA THR A 149 -6.95 -27.27 7.18
C THR A 149 -7.29 -26.14 8.16
N ASP A 150 -6.29 -25.42 8.65
CA ASP A 150 -6.41 -24.36 9.66
C ASP A 150 -5.70 -23.04 9.28
N CYS A 151 -4.99 -23.02 8.15
CA CYS A 151 -4.26 -21.86 7.65
C CYS A 151 -4.44 -21.69 6.14
N ASP A 152 -5.15 -20.65 5.71
CA ASP A 152 -5.19 -20.26 4.30
C ASP A 152 -3.86 -19.61 3.89
N VAL A 153 -3.49 -19.65 2.61
CA VAL A 153 -2.29 -18.98 2.10
C VAL A 153 -2.70 -17.95 1.07
N VAL A 154 -2.36 -16.67 1.28
CA VAL A 154 -2.77 -15.57 0.41
C VAL A 154 -1.57 -14.85 -0.18
N PHE A 155 -1.73 -14.37 -1.41
CA PHE A 155 -0.70 -13.60 -2.08
C PHE A 155 -0.74 -12.13 -1.67
N GLY A 156 0.36 -11.61 -1.11
CA GLY A 156 0.49 -10.25 -0.63
C GLY A 156 0.59 -9.20 -1.76
N ALA A 157 1.25 -9.54 -2.87
CA ALA A 157 1.48 -8.63 -4.00
C ALA A 157 2.03 -7.23 -3.56
N GLY A 158 3.02 -7.23 -2.67
CA GLY A 158 3.63 -6.03 -2.09
C GLY A 158 2.62 -5.13 -1.36
N ASN A 159 2.66 -3.82 -1.61
CA ASN A 159 1.79 -2.81 -0.98
C ASN A 159 0.27 -2.97 -1.28
N ARG A 160 -0.16 -3.99 -2.03
CA ARG A 160 -1.60 -4.23 -2.25
C ARG A 160 -2.26 -4.84 -1.02
N ILE A 161 -1.56 -5.69 -0.27
CA ILE A 161 -2.09 -6.29 0.95
C ILE A 161 -2.35 -5.25 2.06
N THR A 162 -1.64 -4.13 2.03
CA THR A 162 -1.76 -3.05 3.02
C THR A 162 -2.91 -2.06 2.72
N ARG A 163 -3.73 -2.34 1.71
CA ARG A 163 -4.92 -1.53 1.40
C ARG A 163 -6.01 -1.75 2.44
N GLY A 164 -6.68 -0.67 2.86
CA GLY A 164 -7.75 -0.72 3.88
C GLY A 164 -8.77 -1.83 3.67
N VAL A 165 -9.36 -1.94 2.48
CA VAL A 165 -10.36 -2.99 2.18
C VAL A 165 -9.81 -4.42 2.30
N VAL A 166 -8.52 -4.63 2.02
CA VAL A 166 -7.88 -5.94 2.17
C VAL A 166 -7.58 -6.21 3.63
N LEU A 167 -7.11 -5.21 4.37
CA LEU A 167 -6.90 -5.31 5.82
C LEU A 167 -8.20 -5.58 6.57
N ASP A 168 -9.30 -4.95 6.16
CA ASP A 168 -10.63 -5.17 6.77
C ASP A 168 -11.12 -6.61 6.55
N TRP A 169 -10.81 -7.19 5.40
CA TRP A 169 -11.05 -8.61 5.15
C TRP A 169 -10.12 -9.51 5.98
N LEU A 170 -8.83 -9.17 6.07
CA LEU A 170 -7.85 -9.91 6.88
C LEU A 170 -8.20 -9.89 8.38
N ALA A 171 -8.87 -8.84 8.87
CA ALA A 171 -9.34 -8.75 10.25
C ALA A 171 -10.37 -9.83 10.62
N GLY A 172 -10.92 -10.56 9.63
CA GLY A 172 -11.79 -11.71 9.87
C GLY A 172 -11.06 -12.99 10.30
N TYR A 173 -9.73 -13.06 10.14
CA TYR A 173 -8.92 -14.18 10.63
C TYR A 173 -8.53 -13.98 12.09
N GLN A 174 -8.38 -15.07 12.82
CA GLN A 174 -7.89 -15.03 14.20
C GLN A 174 -6.40 -14.68 14.25
N GLU A 175 -5.62 -15.21 13.30
CA GLU A 175 -4.20 -14.94 13.16
C GLU A 175 -3.83 -14.64 11.70
N VAL A 176 -3.07 -13.58 11.49
CA VAL A 176 -2.54 -13.14 10.20
C VAL A 176 -1.02 -13.22 10.26
N LEU A 177 -0.48 -14.33 9.75
CA LEU A 177 0.95 -14.62 9.70
C LEU A 177 1.55 -13.94 8.45
N CYS A 178 2.46 -13.00 8.64
CA CYS A 178 3.10 -12.24 7.59
C CYS A 178 4.49 -12.80 7.31
N ALA A 179 4.62 -13.58 6.23
CA ALA A 179 5.91 -13.99 5.70
C ALA A 179 6.33 -12.96 4.65
N PHE A 180 7.21 -12.04 5.06
CA PHE A 180 7.82 -11.03 4.19
C PHE A 180 9.33 -11.13 4.25
N ASP A 181 10.01 -10.35 3.42
CA ASP A 181 11.46 -10.18 3.54
C ASP A 181 11.84 -9.64 4.91
N TYR A 182 12.97 -10.11 5.42
CA TYR A 182 13.57 -9.62 6.66
C TYR A 182 14.45 -8.41 6.34
N ASP A 183 13.82 -7.35 5.84
CA ASP A 183 14.44 -6.08 5.50
C ASP A 183 13.56 -4.88 5.89
N ALA A 184 13.99 -3.66 5.57
CA ALA A 184 13.22 -2.46 5.89
C ALA A 184 11.84 -2.42 5.20
N GLY A 185 11.71 -2.98 3.98
CA GLY A 185 10.48 -3.01 3.21
C GLY A 185 9.45 -3.96 3.84
N GLY A 186 9.86 -5.21 4.10
CA GLY A 186 9.00 -6.20 4.75
C GLY A 186 8.54 -5.76 6.14
N LEU A 187 9.44 -5.19 6.95
CA LEU A 187 9.11 -4.65 8.27
C LEU A 187 8.15 -3.45 8.19
N GLN A 188 8.29 -2.58 7.18
CA GLN A 188 7.38 -1.45 6.99
C GLN A 188 5.97 -1.89 6.57
N MET A 189 5.88 -2.91 5.71
CA MET A 189 4.59 -3.51 5.36
C MET A 189 3.94 -4.14 6.58
N PHE A 190 4.68 -4.94 7.35
CA PHE A 190 4.16 -5.54 8.58
C PHE A 190 3.70 -4.48 9.59
N SER A 191 4.48 -3.41 9.80
CA SER A 191 4.09 -2.30 10.67
C SER A 191 2.74 -1.70 10.27
N THR A 192 2.46 -1.61 8.97
CA THR A 192 1.17 -1.11 8.46
C THR A 192 0.03 -2.10 8.76
N ILE A 193 0.26 -3.39 8.58
CA ILE A 193 -0.72 -4.44 8.87
C ILE A 193 -1.00 -4.49 10.37
N SER A 194 0.03 -4.55 11.20
CA SER A 194 -0.07 -4.60 12.66
C SER A 194 -0.77 -3.37 13.24
N ALA A 195 -0.55 -2.17 12.67
CA ALA A 195 -1.29 -0.98 13.08
C ALA A 195 -2.82 -1.07 12.85
N ARG A 196 -3.27 -1.89 11.88
CA ARG A 196 -4.69 -2.09 11.58
C ARG A 196 -5.29 -3.30 12.31
N LEU A 197 -4.53 -4.39 12.42
CA LEU A 197 -5.01 -5.68 12.94
C LEU A 197 -4.70 -5.91 14.42
N GLY A 198 -3.73 -5.19 14.99
CA GLY A 198 -3.32 -5.35 16.38
C GLY A 198 -2.68 -6.70 16.65
N GLU A 199 -3.13 -7.36 17.72
CA GLU A 199 -2.53 -8.60 18.24
C GLU A 199 -2.72 -9.81 17.33
N SER A 200 -3.66 -9.76 16.37
CA SER A 200 -3.84 -10.86 15.40
C SER A 200 -2.78 -10.86 14.30
N ALA A 201 -2.00 -9.79 14.13
CA ALA A 201 -0.92 -9.74 13.14
C ALA A 201 0.39 -10.24 13.73
N HIS A 202 0.96 -11.27 13.10
CA HIS A 202 2.23 -11.86 13.51
C HIS A 202 3.23 -11.81 12.37
N PHE A 203 4.41 -11.24 12.62
CA PHE A 203 5.52 -11.35 11.67
C PHE A 203 6.14 -12.73 11.83
N VAL A 204 6.25 -13.49 10.74
CA VAL A 204 6.85 -14.82 10.79
C VAL A 204 8.32 -14.66 11.16
N GLN A 205 8.70 -15.18 12.32
CA GLN A 205 10.08 -15.24 12.78
C GLN A 205 10.21 -16.34 13.85
N PRO A 206 11.36 -17.01 13.95
CA PRO A 206 11.65 -17.92 15.05
C PRO A 206 11.99 -17.17 16.35
N ASP A 207 11.83 -17.85 17.48
CA ASP A 207 12.26 -17.33 18.79
C ASP A 207 13.78 -17.17 18.87
N ASP A 208 14.53 -18.08 18.26
CA ASP A 208 15.98 -18.04 18.13
C ASP A 208 16.35 -17.93 16.65
N TRP A 209 17.24 -17.02 16.28
CA TRP A 209 17.69 -16.86 14.90
C TRP A 209 18.95 -17.68 14.57
N SER A 210 19.59 -18.29 15.57
CA SER A 210 20.90 -18.94 15.41
C SER A 210 20.95 -19.98 14.27
N PRO A 211 19.98 -20.91 14.14
CA PRO A 211 19.92 -21.86 13.02
C PRO A 211 19.73 -21.24 11.63
N TRP A 212 19.34 -19.97 11.56
CA TRP A 212 18.96 -19.28 10.32
C TRP A 212 19.93 -18.17 9.92
N LEU A 213 20.98 -17.91 10.70
CA LEU A 213 21.91 -16.81 10.42
C LEU A 213 22.59 -16.94 9.04
N GLU A 214 22.83 -18.16 8.57
CA GLU A 214 23.39 -18.44 7.23
C GLU A 214 22.45 -18.04 6.09
N SER A 215 21.15 -17.88 6.37
CA SER A 215 20.14 -17.41 5.41
C SER A 215 20.18 -15.90 5.18
N PHE A 216 20.89 -15.14 6.02
CA PHE A 216 21.07 -13.69 5.86
C PHE A 216 22.20 -13.43 4.86
N LEU A 217 21.85 -13.45 3.58
CA LEU A 217 22.81 -13.34 2.48
C LEU A 217 22.82 -11.96 1.82
N ARG A 218 21.69 -11.24 1.86
CA ARG A 218 21.50 -10.00 1.12
C ARG A 218 22.19 -8.84 1.83
N VAL A 219 23.13 -8.20 1.13
CA VAL A 219 23.79 -6.98 1.63
C VAL A 219 22.83 -5.80 1.48
N PRO A 220 22.68 -4.93 2.50
CA PRO A 220 21.86 -3.73 2.39
C PRO A 220 22.39 -2.79 1.29
N ASP A 221 21.48 -2.22 0.49
CA ASP A 221 21.87 -1.29 -0.60
C ASP A 221 22.50 0.02 -0.08
N SER A 222 22.24 0.38 1.17
CA SER A 222 22.78 1.57 1.82
C SER A 222 22.76 1.43 3.34
N THR A 223 23.62 2.19 4.01
CA THR A 223 23.62 2.33 5.47
C THR A 223 22.28 2.82 6.00
N ASP A 224 21.62 3.76 5.30
CA ASP A 224 20.32 4.30 5.70
C ASP A 224 19.23 3.22 5.70
N ARG A 225 19.22 2.33 4.71
CA ARG A 225 18.30 1.19 4.67
C ARG A 225 18.54 0.23 5.84
N TYR A 226 19.80 -0.07 6.13
CA TYR A 226 20.17 -0.92 7.25
C TYR A 226 19.75 -0.34 8.61
N VAL A 227 20.05 0.95 8.85
CA VAL A 227 19.65 1.66 10.06
C VAL A 227 18.12 1.72 10.18
N THR A 228 17.42 1.92 9.06
CA THR A 228 15.95 1.92 9.03
C THR A 228 15.37 0.57 9.44
N ALA A 229 15.92 -0.53 8.91
CA ALA A 229 15.50 -1.88 9.27
C ALA A 229 15.71 -2.18 10.77
N LEU A 230 16.87 -1.81 11.32
CA LEU A 230 17.16 -1.96 12.76
C LEU A 230 16.16 -1.18 13.61
N ARG A 231 15.89 0.09 13.26
CA ARG A 231 14.92 0.92 13.98
C ARG A 231 13.52 0.32 13.92
N LEU A 232 13.11 -0.19 12.76
CA LEU A 232 11.81 -0.83 12.60
C LEU A 232 11.71 -2.09 13.45
N ALA A 233 12.70 -2.98 13.40
CA ALA A 233 12.75 -4.20 14.21
C ALA A 233 12.68 -3.87 15.71
N ASP A 234 13.46 -2.91 16.18
CA ASP A 234 13.44 -2.48 17.59
C ASP A 234 12.05 -1.89 17.96
N SER A 235 11.44 -1.07 17.10
CA SER A 235 10.11 -0.47 17.34
C SER A 235 8.97 -1.48 17.36
N LEU A 236 9.12 -2.59 16.64
CA LEU A 236 8.17 -3.70 16.59
C LEU A 236 8.42 -4.72 17.72
N GLY A 237 9.45 -4.50 18.55
CA GLY A 237 9.83 -5.42 19.63
C GLY A 237 10.56 -6.68 19.14
N PHE A 238 11.03 -6.72 17.90
CA PHE A 238 11.71 -7.86 17.29
C PHE A 238 13.20 -7.91 17.67
N VAL A 239 13.45 -8.03 18.97
CA VAL A 239 14.79 -7.95 19.56
C VAL A 239 15.76 -8.98 18.97
N ASN A 240 15.29 -10.22 18.75
CA ASN A 240 16.15 -11.29 18.22
C ASN A 240 16.44 -11.11 16.71
N LEU A 241 15.49 -10.59 15.94
CA LEU A 241 15.73 -10.22 14.55
C LEU A 241 16.73 -9.05 14.45
N ALA A 242 16.60 -8.04 15.30
CA ALA A 242 17.56 -6.92 15.34
C ALA A 242 18.97 -7.40 15.72
N LYS A 243 19.11 -8.41 16.59
CA LYS A 243 20.39 -9.07 16.86
C LYS A 243 20.93 -9.83 15.64
N ALA A 244 20.07 -10.54 14.91
CA ALA A 244 20.46 -11.24 13.67
C ALA A 244 21.00 -10.25 12.62
N PHE A 245 20.32 -9.11 12.42
CA PHE A 245 20.84 -8.03 11.58
C PHE A 245 22.22 -7.55 12.05
N ARG A 246 22.38 -7.20 13.33
CA ARG A 246 23.68 -6.74 13.89
C ARG A 246 24.80 -7.77 13.74
N SER A 247 24.48 -9.05 13.92
CA SER A 247 25.43 -10.16 13.80
C SER A 247 25.90 -10.37 12.37
N THR A 248 25.00 -10.24 11.40
CA THR A 248 25.28 -10.62 10.00
C THR A 248 25.63 -9.43 9.12
N GLY A 249 25.18 -8.23 9.50
CA GLY A 249 25.22 -7.03 8.67
C GLY A 249 24.36 -7.14 7.40
N LYS A 250 23.45 -8.13 7.35
CA LYS A 250 22.73 -8.55 6.14
C LYS A 250 21.24 -8.70 6.42
N PHE A 251 20.49 -8.87 5.33
CA PHE A 251 19.06 -9.19 5.31
C PHE A 251 18.85 -10.61 4.78
N MET A 252 17.65 -11.15 5.05
CA MET A 252 17.21 -12.45 4.55
C MET A 252 16.00 -12.24 3.63
N GLU A 253 16.10 -12.75 2.40
CA GLU A 253 15.01 -12.73 1.41
C GLU A 253 14.05 -13.91 1.62
N GLN A 254 12.79 -13.73 1.27
CA GLN A 254 11.76 -14.76 1.40
C GLN A 254 12.04 -16.00 0.52
N GLU A 255 12.73 -15.86 -0.61
CA GLU A 255 13.07 -16.99 -1.47
C GLU A 255 13.93 -18.04 -0.75
N VAL A 256 14.66 -17.65 0.30
CA VAL A 256 15.45 -18.59 1.12
C VAL A 256 14.54 -19.63 1.80
N LEU A 257 13.25 -19.36 2.01
CA LEU A 257 12.30 -20.35 2.52
C LEU A 257 12.11 -21.55 1.56
N LEU A 258 12.51 -21.41 0.29
CA LEU A 258 12.46 -22.46 -0.72
C LEU A 258 13.79 -23.21 -0.87
N ALA A 259 14.85 -22.73 -0.24
CA ALA A 259 16.15 -23.39 -0.25
C ALA A 259 16.06 -24.66 0.62
N ASN A 260 15.92 -25.80 -0.06
CA ASN A 260 16.32 -27.12 0.43
C ASN A 260 17.47 -27.61 -0.45
#